data_AF-A0A353YXZ5-F1
#
_entry.id   AF-A0A353YXZ5-F1
#
_cell.length_a   1.000
_cell.length_b   1.000
_cell.length_c   1.000
_cell.angle_alpha   90.00
_cell.angle_beta   90.00
_cell.angle_gamma   90.00
#
_symmetry.space_group_name_H-M   'P 1'
#
loop_
_entity.id
_entity.type
_entity.pdbx_description
1 polymer ?
#
loop_
_entity_poly.entity_id
_entity_poly.type
_entity_poly.pdbx_seq_one_letter_code
_entity_poly.pdbx_strand_id
1 'polypeptide(L)'
;MSILSFWLEIILFLIDVSLLVIGFRTKNLTLRKMLTKRQHFIILLTFIIAVFAFVTISSILKITRNDNTLQCTIYVTSITENDESVFKGEIIIDFGHDRDIKEIGSDKSVIFNEIPNKFKGEKINIKTNISGYDLVNPEEEFIFTGDPIYLKIRKEIKLGNIKGYVIDEFSNDYLVNVKIMVESDTIIYTDSSGRYNAMLPETMYPINDRDYYILRISKDGYITERKRYFPLSGKQEIRLRKETSKH
;
A
#
# COMPACT_ATOMS: atom_id res chain seq x y z
N MET A 1 -6.40 -34.15 3.91
CA MET A 1 -7.79 -34.59 3.64
C MET A 1 -8.67 -33.35 3.72
N SER A 2 -9.33 -32.96 2.63
CA SER A 2 -10.22 -31.80 2.67
C SER A 2 -11.50 -32.16 3.41
N ILE A 3 -12.13 -31.19 4.07
CA ILE A 3 -13.43 -31.40 4.75
C ILE A 3 -14.44 -32.02 3.75
N LEU A 4 -14.38 -31.61 2.49
CA LEU A 4 -15.16 -32.16 1.38
C LEU A 4 -14.98 -33.68 1.18
N SER A 5 -13.76 -34.22 1.27
CA SER A 5 -13.55 -35.66 1.05
C SER A 5 -14.13 -36.51 2.17
N PHE A 6 -14.07 -36.03 3.42
CA PHE A 6 -14.65 -36.72 4.58
C PHE A 6 -16.19 -36.79 4.50
N TRP A 7 -16.84 -35.71 4.07
CA TRP A 7 -18.30 -35.70 3.92
C TRP A 7 -18.79 -36.55 2.75
N LEU A 8 -18.01 -36.67 1.67
CA LEU A 8 -18.34 -37.49 0.52
C LEU A 8 -18.37 -38.99 0.90
N GLU A 9 -17.44 -39.42 1.75
CA GLU A 9 -17.42 -40.79 2.30
C GLU A 9 -18.65 -41.08 3.17
N ILE A 10 -19.08 -40.11 4.00
CA ILE A 10 -20.28 -40.26 4.85
C ILE A 10 -21.56 -40.37 3.99
N ILE A 11 -21.68 -39.56 2.94
CA ILE A 11 -22.85 -39.60 2.04
C ILE A 11 -22.92 -40.93 1.29
N LEU A 12 -21.79 -41.42 0.76
CA LEU A 12 -21.73 -42.71 0.08
C LEU A 12 -22.12 -43.86 1.01
N PHE A 13 -21.63 -43.84 2.26
CA PHE A 13 -22.00 -44.83 3.27
C PHE A 13 -23.51 -44.83 3.58
N LEU A 14 -24.13 -43.65 3.69
CA LEU A 14 -25.57 -43.53 3.94
C LEU A 14 -26.42 -43.98 2.74
N ILE A 15 -25.96 -43.74 1.51
CA ILE A 15 -26.60 -44.23 0.29
C ILE A 15 -26.55 -45.76 0.24
N ASP A 16 -25.40 -46.37 0.54
CA ASP A 16 -25.25 -47.83 0.55
C ASP A 16 -26.16 -48.49 1.58
N VAL A 17 -26.25 -47.93 2.80
CA VAL A 17 -27.17 -48.42 3.84
C VAL A 17 -28.63 -48.28 3.39
N SER A 18 -28.98 -47.18 2.73
CA SER A 18 -30.34 -46.93 2.23
C SER A 18 -30.71 -47.90 1.10
N LEU A 19 -29.79 -48.16 0.16
CA LEU A 19 -29.97 -49.11 -0.92
C LEU A 19 -30.06 -50.55 -0.41
N LEU A 20 -29.32 -50.91 0.65
CA LEU A 20 -29.43 -52.21 1.30
C LEU A 20 -30.81 -52.42 1.93
N VAL A 21 -31.37 -51.38 2.56
CA VAL A 21 -32.73 -51.39 3.12
C VAL A 21 -33.80 -51.46 2.01
N ILE A 22 -33.61 -50.77 0.88
CA ILE A 22 -34.54 -50.78 -0.26
C ILE A 22 -34.46 -52.11 -1.04
N GLY A 23 -33.27 -52.67 -1.22
CA GLY A 23 -33.05 -53.98 -1.86
C GLY A 23 -33.67 -55.14 -1.09
N PHE A 24 -33.75 -55.03 0.24
CA PHE A 24 -34.52 -55.95 1.07
C PHE A 24 -36.04 -55.82 0.87
N ARG A 25 -36.51 -54.67 0.35
CA ARG A 25 -37.93 -54.32 0.22
C ARG A 25 -38.57 -54.84 -1.07
N THR A 26 -37.80 -55.05 -2.14
CA THR A 26 -38.34 -55.39 -3.47
C THR A 26 -38.60 -56.88 -3.70
N LYS A 27 -38.05 -57.79 -2.86
CA LYS A 27 -38.26 -59.24 -3.01
C LYS A 27 -39.42 -59.85 -2.22
N ASN A 28 -40.19 -59.09 -1.44
CA ASN A 28 -41.33 -59.67 -0.71
C ASN A 28 -42.40 -58.63 -0.33
N LEU A 29 -43.39 -58.43 -1.20
CA LEU A 29 -44.53 -57.52 -0.97
C LEU A 29 -45.54 -58.03 0.09
N THR A 30 -45.39 -59.25 0.59
CA THR A 30 -46.23 -59.85 1.64
C THR A 30 -45.76 -59.55 3.08
N LEU A 31 -44.60 -58.92 3.28
CA LEU A 31 -43.98 -58.70 4.60
C LEU A 31 -44.30 -57.33 5.24
N ARG A 32 -45.43 -56.70 4.89
CA ARG A 32 -45.85 -55.42 5.48
C ARG A 32 -46.37 -55.51 6.92
N LYS A 33 -46.55 -56.72 7.48
CA LYS A 33 -47.12 -56.94 8.82
C LYS A 33 -46.11 -57.22 9.95
N MET A 34 -44.79 -57.23 9.68
CA MET A 34 -43.79 -57.64 10.67
C MET A 34 -42.52 -56.77 10.69
N LEU A 35 -42.64 -55.45 10.57
CA LEU A 35 -41.53 -54.60 11.02
C LEU A 35 -41.54 -54.61 12.56
N THR A 36 -40.57 -55.30 13.16
CA THR A 36 -40.44 -55.34 14.62
C THR A 36 -40.24 -53.93 15.17
N LYS A 37 -40.66 -53.66 16.42
CA LYS A 37 -40.49 -52.33 17.05
C LYS A 37 -39.05 -51.79 16.94
N ARG A 38 -38.06 -52.70 16.94
CA ARG A 38 -36.64 -52.37 16.76
C ARG A 38 -36.32 -51.77 15.38
N GLN A 39 -36.92 -52.29 14.30
CA GLN A 39 -36.66 -51.77 12.95
C GLN A 39 -37.29 -50.39 12.74
N HIS A 40 -38.48 -50.14 13.30
CA HIS A 40 -39.08 -48.80 13.30
C HIS A 40 -38.21 -47.80 14.08
N PHE A 41 -37.65 -48.21 15.21
CA PHE A 41 -36.74 -47.37 16.00
C PHE A 41 -35.46 -47.02 15.24
N ILE A 42 -34.83 -47.99 14.56
CA ILE A 42 -33.63 -47.76 13.76
C ILE A 42 -33.90 -46.77 12.62
N ILE A 43 -35.01 -46.94 11.88
CA ILE A 43 -35.39 -46.04 10.79
C ILE A 43 -35.67 -44.62 11.31
N LEU A 44 -36.33 -44.49 12.47
CA LEU A 44 -36.58 -43.19 13.08
C LEU A 44 -35.28 -42.51 13.51
N LEU A 45 -34.36 -43.27 14.12
CA LEU A 45 -33.08 -42.76 14.58
C LEU A 45 -32.20 -42.29 13.41
N THR A 46 -32.10 -43.07 12.34
CA THR A 46 -31.34 -42.66 11.14
C THR A 46 -31.93 -41.43 10.48
N PHE A 47 -33.26 -41.31 10.45
CA PHE A 47 -33.93 -40.11 9.96
C PHE A 47 -33.60 -38.87 10.80
N ILE A 48 -33.61 -38.99 12.13
CA ILE A 48 -33.26 -37.87 13.03
C ILE A 48 -31.80 -37.44 12.81
N ILE A 49 -30.87 -38.40 12.71
CA ILE A 49 -29.45 -38.10 12.47
C ILE A 49 -29.27 -37.40 11.12
N ALA A 50 -29.94 -37.87 10.07
CA ALA A 50 -29.86 -37.25 8.74
C ALA A 50 -30.40 -35.81 8.74
N VAL A 51 -31.52 -35.54 9.41
CA VAL A 51 -32.06 -34.17 9.56
C VAL A 51 -31.08 -33.29 10.33
N PHE A 52 -30.49 -33.79 11.42
CA PHE A 52 -29.53 -33.02 12.20
C PHE A 52 -28.26 -32.69 11.39
N ALA A 53 -27.72 -33.66 10.66
CA ALA A 53 -26.58 -33.45 9.77
C ALA A 53 -26.91 -32.44 8.65
N PHE A 54 -28.12 -32.49 8.10
CA PHE A 54 -28.55 -31.52 7.09
C PHE A 54 -28.63 -30.09 7.65
N VAL A 55 -29.16 -29.92 8.86
CA VAL A 55 -29.26 -28.60 9.51
C VAL A 55 -27.88 -28.04 9.84
N THR A 56 -26.94 -28.85 10.33
CA THR A 56 -25.58 -28.40 10.64
C THR A 56 -24.81 -28.02 9.38
N ILE A 57 -24.89 -28.83 8.32
CA ILE A 57 -24.27 -28.52 7.02
C ILE A 57 -24.87 -27.24 6.42
N SER A 58 -26.20 -27.09 6.44
CA SER A 58 -26.87 -25.88 5.94
C SER A 58 -26.46 -24.63 6.71
N SER A 59 -26.27 -24.74 8.02
CA SER A 59 -25.83 -23.63 8.87
C SER A 59 -24.38 -23.22 8.59
N ILE A 60 -23.47 -24.20 8.45
CA ILE A 60 -22.08 -23.95 8.08
C ILE A 60 -21.97 -23.32 6.68
N LEU A 61 -22.74 -23.82 5.71
CA LEU A 61 -22.79 -23.26 4.36
C LEU A 61 -23.32 -21.83 4.31
N LYS A 62 -24.25 -21.46 5.21
CA LYS A 62 -24.73 -20.07 5.33
C LYS A 62 -23.67 -19.14 5.92
N ILE A 63 -22.85 -19.62 6.86
CA ILE A 63 -21.75 -18.84 7.44
C ILE A 63 -20.66 -18.56 6.40
N THR A 64 -20.41 -19.47 5.45
CA THR A 64 -19.40 -19.29 4.40
C THR A 64 -19.89 -18.50 3.18
N ARG A 65 -21.19 -18.14 3.11
CA ARG A 65 -21.81 -17.42 1.97
C ARG A 65 -22.12 -15.95 2.26
N ASN A 66 -21.33 -15.32 3.12
CA ASN A 66 -21.44 -13.87 3.33
C ASN A 66 -20.58 -13.14 2.30
N ASP A 67 -20.95 -13.25 1.03
CA ASP A 67 -20.22 -12.73 -0.15
C ASP A 67 -20.44 -11.23 -0.37
N ASN A 68 -20.90 -10.50 0.64
CA ASN A 68 -20.99 -9.04 0.57
C ASN A 68 -19.62 -8.45 0.88
N THR A 69 -18.67 -8.67 -0.03
CA THR A 69 -17.42 -7.91 -0.04
C THR A 69 -17.59 -6.65 -0.86
N LEU A 70 -16.88 -5.61 -0.46
CA LEU A 70 -16.83 -4.32 -1.12
C LEU A 70 -15.45 -4.11 -1.74
N GLN A 71 -15.40 -3.19 -2.67
CA GLN A 71 -14.18 -2.69 -3.27
C GLN A 71 -13.95 -1.25 -2.81
N CYS A 72 -12.69 -0.89 -2.57
CA CYS A 72 -12.26 0.48 -2.36
C CYS A 72 -11.30 0.86 -3.48
N THR A 73 -11.69 1.84 -4.29
CA THR A 73 -10.82 2.41 -5.32
C THR A 73 -10.28 3.73 -4.82
N ILE A 74 -8.97 3.91 -4.86
CA ILE A 74 -8.30 5.13 -4.44
C ILE A 74 -7.61 5.74 -5.65
N TYR A 75 -7.95 6.98 -5.99
CA TYR A 75 -7.29 7.76 -7.03
C TYR A 75 -6.32 8.76 -6.40
N VAL A 76 -5.11 8.84 -6.93
CA VAL A 76 -4.08 9.77 -6.49
C VAL A 76 -3.97 10.92 -7.47
N THR A 77 -4.11 12.14 -6.96
CA THR A 77 -4.08 13.37 -7.75
C THR A 77 -3.05 14.34 -7.18
N SER A 78 -2.26 14.97 -8.04
CA SER A 78 -1.39 16.08 -7.64
C SER A 78 -2.23 17.35 -7.53
N ILE A 79 -1.91 18.23 -6.58
CA ILE A 79 -2.51 19.58 -6.52
C ILE A 79 -2.12 20.44 -7.73
N THR A 80 -1.05 20.07 -8.42
CA THR A 80 -0.62 20.70 -9.66
C THR A 80 -1.40 20.09 -10.81
N GLU A 81 -2.34 20.85 -11.38
CA GLU A 81 -3.36 20.38 -12.35
C GLU A 81 -2.80 19.77 -13.66
N ASN A 82 -1.48 19.80 -13.88
CA ASN A 82 -0.82 19.32 -15.09
C ASN A 82 0.33 18.34 -14.85
N ASP A 83 0.33 17.68 -13.69
CA ASP A 83 1.37 16.71 -13.36
C ASP A 83 1.14 15.38 -14.12
N GLU A 84 1.70 15.26 -15.32
CA GLU A 84 1.71 14.02 -16.11
C GLU A 84 2.63 12.93 -15.51
N SER A 85 3.29 13.21 -14.39
CA SER A 85 4.20 12.25 -13.75
C SER A 85 3.48 10.96 -13.36
N VAL A 86 4.15 9.84 -13.64
CA VAL A 86 3.77 8.53 -13.12
C VAL A 86 4.24 8.46 -11.67
N PHE A 87 3.30 8.40 -10.73
CA PHE A 87 3.62 8.25 -9.31
C PHE A 87 4.12 6.83 -9.06
N LYS A 88 5.32 6.71 -8.47
CA LYS A 88 5.87 5.43 -8.03
C LYS A 88 5.80 5.37 -6.52
N GLY A 89 5.08 4.38 -6.01
CA GLY A 89 4.87 4.22 -4.60
C GLY A 89 3.72 3.28 -4.28
N GLU A 90 3.37 3.28 -3.00
CA GLU A 90 2.37 2.39 -2.44
C GLU A 90 1.34 3.19 -1.64
N ILE A 91 0.11 2.71 -1.65
CA ILE A 91 -0.94 3.13 -0.74
C ILE A 91 -1.10 2.04 0.33
N ILE A 92 -1.13 2.48 1.58
CA ILE A 92 -1.32 1.64 2.75
C ILE A 92 -2.67 2.03 3.34
N ILE A 93 -3.55 1.06 3.50
CA ILE A 93 -4.87 1.25 4.11
C ILE A 93 -4.97 0.38 5.37
N ASP A 94 -5.39 1.00 6.46
CA ASP A 94 -5.64 0.33 7.73
C ASP A 94 -7.16 0.23 7.96
N PHE A 95 -7.70 -0.99 7.96
CA PHE A 95 -9.09 -1.34 8.30
C PHE A 95 -9.15 -1.93 9.70
N GLY A 96 -9.20 -1.06 10.73
CA GLY A 96 -9.18 -1.51 12.13
C GLY A 96 -7.85 -2.17 12.50
N HIS A 97 -7.80 -3.52 12.51
CA HIS A 97 -6.58 -4.30 12.79
C HIS A 97 -5.93 -4.90 11.54
N ASP A 98 -6.58 -4.80 10.39
CA ASP A 98 -6.07 -5.33 9.13
C ASP A 98 -5.37 -4.20 8.36
N ARG A 99 -4.19 -4.49 7.81
CA ARG A 99 -3.44 -3.57 6.95
C ARG A 99 -3.29 -4.21 5.57
N ASP A 100 -3.63 -3.46 4.53
CA ASP A 100 -3.35 -3.83 3.15
C ASP A 100 -2.44 -2.78 2.49
N ILE A 101 -1.56 -3.24 1.62
CA ILE A 101 -0.54 -2.42 0.95
C ILE A 101 -0.57 -2.76 -0.53
N LYS A 102 -0.73 -1.74 -1.37
CA LYS A 102 -0.77 -1.92 -2.82
C LYS A 102 0.01 -0.83 -3.55
N GLU A 103 0.71 -1.24 -4.60
CA GLU A 103 1.39 -0.33 -5.51
C GLU A 103 0.39 0.49 -6.34
N ILE A 104 0.78 1.72 -6.66
CA ILE A 104 0.00 2.63 -7.50
C ILE A 104 0.09 2.19 -8.97
N GLY A 105 -1.07 2.02 -9.59
CA GLY A 105 -1.19 1.68 -11.01
C GLY A 105 -0.78 2.83 -11.94
N SER A 106 -0.57 2.51 -13.21
CA SER A 106 -0.23 3.50 -14.25
C SER A 106 -1.32 4.54 -14.49
N ASP A 107 -2.56 4.24 -14.13
CA ASP A 107 -3.74 5.11 -14.17
C ASP A 107 -3.88 5.99 -12.92
N LYS A 108 -2.85 6.01 -12.05
CA LYS A 108 -2.84 6.72 -10.76
C LYS A 108 -3.93 6.22 -9.81
N SER A 109 -4.35 4.96 -9.95
CA SER A 109 -5.34 4.34 -9.08
C SER A 109 -4.80 3.11 -8.36
N VAL A 110 -5.45 2.78 -7.25
CA VAL A 110 -5.23 1.55 -6.48
C VAL A 110 -6.58 0.95 -6.14
N ILE A 111 -6.70 -0.36 -6.35
CA ILE A 111 -7.94 -1.08 -6.08
C ILE A 111 -7.71 -2.08 -4.94
N PHE A 112 -8.40 -1.87 -3.82
CA PHE A 112 -8.49 -2.82 -2.71
C PHE A 112 -9.78 -3.63 -2.85
N ASN A 113 -9.65 -4.96 -2.92
CA ASN A 113 -10.77 -5.88 -3.14
C ASN A 113 -11.08 -6.64 -1.84
N GLU A 114 -12.22 -7.35 -1.84
CA GLU A 114 -12.58 -8.29 -0.78
C GLU A 114 -12.76 -7.66 0.61
N ILE A 115 -13.07 -6.36 0.68
CA ILE A 115 -13.24 -5.65 1.95
C ILE A 115 -14.57 -6.09 2.58
N PRO A 116 -14.58 -6.66 3.80
CA PRO A 116 -15.83 -7.06 4.45
C PRO A 116 -16.80 -5.89 4.62
N ASN A 117 -18.08 -6.06 4.26
CA ASN A 117 -19.11 -5.02 4.39
C ASN A 117 -19.30 -4.49 5.83
N LYS A 118 -18.80 -5.19 6.86
CA LYS A 118 -18.75 -4.69 8.26
C LYS A 118 -17.94 -3.40 8.41
N PHE A 119 -17.02 -3.10 7.50
CA PHE A 119 -16.23 -1.88 7.52
C PHE A 119 -16.91 -0.70 6.83
N LYS A 120 -18.09 -0.91 6.21
CA LYS A 120 -18.82 0.18 5.55
C LYS A 120 -19.33 1.18 6.60
N GLY A 121 -19.00 2.44 6.41
CA GLY A 121 -19.31 3.53 7.34
C GLY A 121 -18.27 3.71 8.46
N GLU A 122 -17.26 2.83 8.53
CA GLU A 122 -16.16 2.95 9.49
C GLU A 122 -15.11 3.92 9.01
N LYS A 123 -14.38 4.51 9.97
CA LYS A 123 -13.19 5.30 9.68
C LYS A 123 -12.04 4.39 9.26
N ILE A 124 -11.35 4.78 8.21
CA ILE A 124 -10.16 4.12 7.70
C ILE A 124 -8.99 5.11 7.70
N ASN A 125 -7.80 4.60 7.98
CA ASN A 125 -6.58 5.40 7.86
C ASN A 125 -5.89 5.05 6.54
N ILE A 126 -5.56 6.08 5.77
CA ILE A 126 -4.89 5.93 4.50
C ILE A 126 -3.55 6.65 4.58
N LYS A 127 -2.47 5.92 4.34
CA LYS A 127 -1.12 6.45 4.26
C LYS A 127 -0.57 6.21 2.87
N THR A 128 0.32 7.09 2.44
CA THR A 128 1.00 6.97 1.15
C THR A 128 2.49 6.92 1.37
N ASN A 129 3.16 6.06 0.61
CA ASN A 129 4.60 6.04 0.48
C ASN A 129 4.95 6.28 -0.99
N ILE A 130 4.90 7.54 -1.42
CA ILE A 130 5.12 7.96 -2.80
C ILE A 130 6.41 8.76 -2.85
N SER A 131 7.35 8.29 -3.66
CA SER A 131 8.68 8.88 -3.78
C SER A 131 8.61 10.34 -4.23
N GLY A 132 9.05 11.26 -3.36
CA GLY A 132 9.11 12.70 -3.63
C GLY A 132 7.80 13.47 -3.43
N TYR A 133 6.76 12.84 -2.86
CA TYR A 133 5.46 13.46 -2.63
C TYR A 133 4.95 13.23 -1.21
N ASP A 134 4.34 14.29 -0.64
CA ASP A 134 3.61 14.25 0.63
C ASP A 134 2.10 14.35 0.37
N LEU A 135 1.30 13.78 1.27
CA LEU A 135 -0.14 14.08 1.34
C LEU A 135 -0.35 15.56 1.69
N VAL A 136 -1.35 16.16 1.06
CA VAL A 136 -1.76 17.55 1.36
C VAL A 136 -2.34 17.62 2.78
N ASN A 137 -3.20 16.65 3.13
CA ASN A 137 -3.84 16.53 4.43
C ASN A 137 -3.53 15.15 5.04
N PRO A 138 -2.39 14.97 5.72
CA PRO A 138 -2.00 13.67 6.29
C PRO A 138 -2.90 13.21 7.44
N GLU A 139 -3.63 14.13 8.08
CA GLU A 139 -4.55 13.85 9.20
C GLU A 139 -6.00 13.71 8.73
N GLU A 140 -6.26 13.68 7.40
CA GLU A 140 -7.60 13.52 6.87
C GLU A 140 -8.15 12.13 7.22
N GLU A 141 -9.28 12.09 7.92
CA GLU A 141 -9.98 10.86 8.23
C GLU A 141 -10.94 10.53 7.08
N PHE A 142 -10.84 9.31 6.55
CA PHE A 142 -11.72 8.85 5.49
C PHE A 142 -12.77 7.90 6.05
N ILE A 143 -14.02 8.03 5.58
CA ILE A 143 -15.09 7.10 5.91
C ILE A 143 -15.26 6.15 4.72
N PHE A 144 -15.17 4.84 4.96
CA PHE A 144 -15.30 3.86 3.88
C PHE A 144 -16.76 3.68 3.47
N THR A 145 -17.20 4.30 2.38
CA THR A 145 -18.56 4.15 1.85
C THR A 145 -18.68 3.11 0.74
N GLY A 146 -17.55 2.68 0.15
CA GLY A 146 -17.48 1.91 -1.09
C GLY A 146 -17.37 2.80 -2.34
N ASP A 147 -17.54 4.11 -2.19
CA ASP A 147 -17.28 5.06 -3.28
C ASP A 147 -15.76 5.30 -3.45
N PRO A 148 -15.31 5.75 -4.64
CA PRO A 148 -13.91 6.08 -4.85
C PRO A 148 -13.42 7.21 -3.93
N ILE A 149 -12.21 7.06 -3.41
CA ILE A 149 -11.53 8.05 -2.58
C ILE A 149 -10.49 8.79 -3.44
N TYR A 150 -10.43 10.10 -3.32
CA TYR A 150 -9.47 10.93 -4.06
C TYR A 150 -8.45 11.51 -3.10
N LEU A 151 -7.21 11.03 -3.18
CA LEU A 151 -6.10 11.55 -2.40
C LEU A 151 -5.41 12.69 -3.17
N LYS A 152 -5.13 13.77 -2.46
CA LYS A 152 -4.34 14.88 -2.98
C LYS A 152 -2.92 14.83 -2.43
N ILE A 153 -1.95 14.86 -3.33
CA ILE A 153 -0.52 14.89 -3.02
C ILE A 153 0.11 16.18 -3.53
N ARG A 154 1.26 16.54 -2.96
CA ARG A 154 2.12 17.64 -3.38
C ARG A 154 3.57 17.20 -3.34
N LYS A 155 4.45 17.86 -4.10
CA LYS A 155 5.88 17.59 -4.01
C LYS A 155 6.38 17.86 -2.58
N GLU A 156 7.27 17.00 -2.09
CA GLU A 156 7.90 17.18 -0.79
C GLU A 156 8.67 18.50 -0.75
N ILE A 157 8.33 19.37 0.21
CA ILE A 157 9.00 20.67 0.40
C ILE A 157 10.52 20.48 0.65
N LYS A 158 10.90 19.34 1.24
CA LYS A 158 12.30 19.00 1.50
C LYS A 158 13.13 18.91 0.22
N LEU A 159 12.52 18.59 -0.92
CA LEU A 159 13.20 18.55 -2.21
C LEU A 159 13.73 19.93 -2.64
N GLY A 160 13.11 21.01 -2.17
CA GLY A 160 13.55 22.38 -2.45
C GLY A 160 14.64 22.92 -1.55
N ASN A 161 14.96 22.24 -0.44
CA ASN A 161 15.84 22.77 0.58
C ASN A 161 17.31 22.42 0.29
N ILE A 162 18.06 23.40 -0.22
CA ILE A 162 19.49 23.25 -0.50
C ILE A 162 20.29 23.89 0.61
N LYS A 163 21.13 23.10 1.28
CA LYS A 163 21.95 23.57 2.40
C LYS A 163 23.29 22.88 2.50
N GLY A 164 24.29 23.62 2.96
CA GLY A 164 25.63 23.08 3.16
C GLY A 164 26.60 24.13 3.65
N TYR A 165 27.88 23.82 3.52
CA TYR A 165 28.97 24.75 3.80
C TYR A 165 30.13 24.53 2.84
N VAL A 166 30.92 25.58 2.67
CA VAL A 166 32.08 25.58 1.78
C VAL A 166 33.33 25.84 2.61
N ILE A 167 34.35 25.01 2.43
CA ILE A 167 35.66 25.14 3.08
C ILE A 167 36.79 25.16 2.06
N ASP A 168 37.91 25.73 2.45
CA ASP A 168 39.18 25.62 1.74
C ASP A 168 39.70 24.18 1.84
N GLU A 169 40.08 23.58 0.71
CA GLU A 169 40.56 22.19 0.68
C GLU A 169 41.84 21.97 1.52
N PHE A 170 42.70 23.00 1.63
CA PHE A 170 43.99 22.90 2.31
C PHE A 170 43.94 23.40 3.75
N SER A 171 43.35 24.58 4.00
CA SER A 171 43.32 25.13 5.36
C SER A 171 42.16 24.61 6.21
N ASN A 172 41.13 24.00 5.60
CA ASN A 172 39.85 23.67 6.23
C ASN A 172 39.09 24.89 6.79
N ASP A 173 39.46 26.12 6.40
CA ASP A 173 38.75 27.31 6.82
C ASP A 173 37.43 27.45 6.06
N TYR A 174 36.40 27.98 6.75
CA TYR A 174 35.11 28.29 6.13
C TYR A 174 35.23 29.47 5.17
N LEU A 175 34.72 29.29 3.95
CA LEU A 175 34.81 30.29 2.89
C LEU A 175 33.54 31.14 2.83
N VAL A 176 33.70 32.43 3.12
CA VAL A 176 32.64 33.46 3.08
C VAL A 176 32.43 33.98 1.66
N ASN A 177 31.20 34.39 1.30
CA ASN A 177 30.85 34.98 0.01
C ASN A 177 31.21 34.10 -1.21
N VAL A 178 31.14 32.78 -1.06
CA VAL A 178 31.24 31.84 -2.18
C VAL A 178 29.93 31.90 -2.96
N LYS A 179 30.01 32.11 -4.28
CA LYS A 179 28.83 32.10 -5.17
C LYS A 179 28.47 30.67 -5.52
N ILE A 180 27.25 30.25 -5.17
CA ILE A 180 26.67 28.95 -5.48
C ILE A 180 25.50 29.19 -6.42
N MET A 181 25.65 28.75 -7.66
CA MET A 181 24.58 28.77 -8.64
C MET A 181 23.96 27.40 -8.72
N VAL A 182 22.66 27.32 -8.47
CA VAL A 182 21.86 26.11 -8.58
C VAL A 182 21.26 26.06 -9.97
N GLU A 183 21.62 25.03 -10.73
CA GLU A 183 21.34 24.93 -12.16
C GLU A 183 21.83 26.18 -12.90
N SER A 184 20.91 26.95 -13.49
CA SER A 184 21.20 28.21 -14.20
C SER A 184 20.42 29.42 -13.65
N ASP A 185 19.56 29.22 -12.64
CA ASP A 185 18.50 30.17 -12.32
C ASP A 185 18.63 30.79 -10.92
N THR A 186 19.10 30.04 -9.93
CA THR A 186 19.17 30.52 -8.54
C THR A 186 20.62 30.74 -8.11
N ILE A 187 20.92 31.93 -7.58
CA ILE A 187 22.24 32.28 -7.05
C ILE A 187 22.14 32.48 -5.54
N ILE A 188 23.02 31.82 -4.80
CA ILE A 188 23.13 31.85 -3.35
C ILE A 188 24.57 32.21 -2.99
N TYR A 189 24.78 32.89 -1.87
CA TYR A 189 26.10 33.20 -1.34
C TYR A 189 26.29 32.57 0.04
N THR A 190 27.51 32.13 0.35
CA THR A 190 27.82 31.68 1.71
C THR A 190 27.93 32.83 2.69
N ASP A 191 27.46 32.61 3.92
CA ASP A 191 27.51 33.55 5.02
C ASP A 191 28.91 33.63 5.68
N SER A 192 29.01 34.39 6.78
CA SER A 192 30.26 34.57 7.55
C SER A 192 30.79 33.28 8.19
N SER A 193 29.98 32.23 8.26
CA SER A 193 30.37 30.89 8.73
C SER A 193 30.59 29.92 7.57
N GLY A 194 30.66 30.41 6.34
CA GLY A 194 30.81 29.62 5.13
C GLY A 194 29.60 28.75 4.80
N ARG A 195 28.44 28.99 5.42
CA ARG A 195 27.22 28.19 5.23
C ARG A 195 26.33 28.81 4.16
N TYR A 196 25.59 27.96 3.46
CA TYR A 196 24.53 28.38 2.55
C TYR A 196 23.26 27.59 2.85
N ASN A 197 22.11 28.25 2.66
CA ASN A 197 20.79 27.65 2.83
C ASN A 197 19.80 28.42 1.95
N ALA A 198 19.04 27.71 1.12
CA ALA A 198 17.99 28.31 0.30
C ALA A 198 16.83 27.35 0.11
N MET A 199 15.63 27.92 0.03
CA MET A 199 14.44 27.23 -0.43
C MET A 199 14.24 27.57 -1.92
N LEU A 200 14.28 26.55 -2.76
CA LEU A 200 13.97 26.69 -4.19
C LEU A 200 12.46 26.81 -4.42
N PRO A 201 12.04 27.40 -5.55
CA PRO A 201 10.66 27.30 -6.01
C PRO A 201 10.31 25.87 -6.43
N GLU A 202 9.05 25.47 -6.24
CA GLU A 202 8.57 24.10 -6.55
C GLU A 202 8.76 23.68 -8.02
N THR A 203 8.78 24.65 -8.93
CA THR A 203 9.04 24.44 -10.35
C THR A 203 10.43 23.86 -10.63
N MET A 204 11.38 24.07 -9.71
CA MET A 204 12.72 23.50 -9.82
C MET A 204 12.83 22.14 -9.14
N TYR A 205 11.84 21.69 -8.36
CA TYR A 205 11.99 20.46 -7.58
C TYR A 205 12.13 19.26 -8.52
N PRO A 206 13.12 18.39 -8.27
CA PRO A 206 13.28 17.17 -9.04
C PRO A 206 11.97 16.37 -9.00
N ILE A 207 11.71 15.68 -10.11
CA ILE A 207 10.51 14.84 -10.23
C ILE A 207 10.68 13.58 -9.38
N ASN A 208 11.91 13.07 -9.29
CA ASN A 208 12.25 11.89 -8.51
C ASN A 208 13.10 12.27 -7.29
N ASP A 209 12.87 11.63 -6.14
CA ASP A 209 13.65 11.87 -4.92
C ASP A 209 15.14 11.48 -5.04
N ARG A 210 15.49 10.71 -6.08
CA ARG A 210 16.87 10.31 -6.42
C ARG A 210 17.58 11.26 -7.37
N ASP A 211 16.86 12.22 -7.95
CA ASP A 211 17.48 13.19 -8.83
C ASP A 211 18.28 14.22 -8.01
N TYR A 212 19.09 15.00 -8.71
CA TYR A 212 20.03 15.93 -8.10
C TYR A 212 19.99 17.28 -8.79
N TYR A 213 20.36 18.32 -8.05
CA TYR A 213 20.70 19.61 -8.62
C TYR A 213 22.18 19.66 -9.01
N ILE A 214 22.51 20.39 -10.07
CA ILE A 214 23.87 20.77 -10.41
C ILE A 214 24.17 22.11 -9.72
N LEU A 215 25.11 22.07 -8.79
CA LEU A 215 25.68 23.26 -8.18
C LEU A 215 26.92 23.68 -8.94
N ARG A 216 26.99 24.93 -9.39
CA ARG A 216 28.21 25.58 -9.88
C ARG A 216 28.72 26.52 -8.79
N ILE A 217 29.88 26.20 -8.24
CA ILE A 217 30.48 26.89 -7.10
C ILE A 217 31.68 27.69 -7.58
N SER A 218 31.72 28.98 -7.26
CA SER A 218 32.78 29.88 -7.71
C SER A 218 33.12 30.91 -6.63
N LYS A 219 34.41 31.22 -6.50
CA LYS A 219 34.95 32.26 -5.63
C LYS A 219 36.27 32.75 -6.23
N ASP A 220 36.53 34.05 -6.15
CA ASP A 220 37.79 34.63 -6.64
C ASP A 220 39.01 34.00 -5.95
N GLY A 221 40.02 33.64 -6.74
CA GLY A 221 41.21 32.92 -6.27
C GLY A 221 41.02 31.42 -6.07
N TYR A 222 39.85 30.87 -6.41
CA TYR A 222 39.54 29.44 -6.34
C TYR A 222 39.11 28.88 -7.69
N ILE A 223 39.39 27.59 -7.92
CA ILE A 223 38.92 26.85 -9.08
C ILE A 223 37.40 26.71 -8.98
N THR A 224 36.70 27.04 -10.07
CA THR A 224 35.24 26.83 -10.16
C THR A 224 34.94 25.34 -10.25
N GLU A 225 34.04 24.85 -9.41
CA GLU A 225 33.62 23.44 -9.39
C GLU A 225 32.17 23.27 -9.79
N ARG A 226 31.85 22.06 -10.30
CA ARG A 226 30.48 21.58 -10.47
C ARG A 226 30.26 20.36 -9.57
N LYS A 227 29.19 20.37 -8.78
CA LYS A 227 28.82 19.28 -7.87
C LYS A 227 27.37 18.89 -8.03
N ARG A 228 27.06 17.62 -7.74
CA ARG A 228 25.69 17.15 -7.62
C ARG A 228 25.23 17.33 -6.18
N TYR A 229 24.03 17.87 -5.98
CA TYR A 229 23.39 17.99 -4.68
C TYR A 229 22.10 17.16 -4.68
N PHE A 230 21.98 16.25 -3.72
CA PHE A 230 20.81 15.41 -3.56
C PHE A 230 19.94 15.98 -2.42
N PRO A 231 18.68 16.39 -2.66
CA PRO A 231 17.87 17.14 -1.70
C PRO A 231 17.66 16.47 -0.33
N LEU A 232 17.73 15.14 -0.30
CA LEU A 232 17.52 14.33 0.90
C LEU A 232 18.82 13.84 1.56
N SER A 233 19.99 14.18 1.03
CA SER A 233 21.28 13.73 1.60
C SER A 233 21.73 14.52 2.83
N GLY A 234 21.02 15.59 3.19
CA GLY A 234 21.31 16.42 4.36
C GLY A 234 22.17 17.63 4.02
N LYS A 235 23.17 17.93 4.86
CA LYS A 235 24.08 19.07 4.63
C LYS A 235 25.26 18.62 3.76
N GLN A 236 25.53 19.32 2.68
CA GLN A 236 26.68 19.04 1.83
C GLN A 236 27.92 19.85 2.26
N GLU A 237 29.04 19.15 2.46
CA GLU A 237 30.37 19.78 2.53
C GLU A 237 30.94 19.94 1.12
N ILE A 238 31.38 21.15 0.80
CA ILE A 238 32.06 21.46 -0.46
C ILE A 238 33.47 21.96 -0.14
N ARG A 239 34.48 21.32 -0.72
CA ARG A 239 35.88 21.75 -0.61
C ARG A 239 36.30 22.45 -1.89
N LEU A 240 36.81 23.67 -1.79
CA LEU A 240 37.32 24.41 -2.94
C LEU A 240 38.85 24.47 -2.91
N ARG A 241 39.44 24.25 -4.08
CA ARG A 241 40.88 24.37 -4.31
C ARG A 241 41.25 25.78 -4.78
N LYS A 242 42.32 26.35 -4.25
CA LYS A 242 42.89 27.61 -4.77
C LYS A 242 43.39 27.43 -6.19
N GLU A 243 43.22 28.45 -7.02
CA GLU A 243 43.83 28.49 -8.34
C GLU A 243 45.34 28.64 -8.18
N THR A 244 46.12 27.69 -8.70
CA THR A 244 47.57 27.82 -8.67
C THR A 244 47.94 28.93 -9.64
N SER A 245 48.35 30.09 -9.12
CA SER A 245 48.94 31.15 -9.93
C SER A 245 50.06 30.53 -10.76
N LYS A 246 49.88 30.43 -12.08
CA LYS A 246 50.98 30.15 -12.99
C LYS A 246 51.87 31.39 -12.94
N HIS A 247 52.90 31.33 -12.10
CA HIS A 247 54.03 32.26 -12.15
C HIS A 247 54.87 31.98 -13.39
#